data_AF-A0A6P0U268-F1
#
_entry.id   AF-A0A6P0U268-F1
#
_cell.length_a   1.000
_cell.length_b   1.000
_cell.length_c   1.000
_cell.angle_alpha   90.00
_cell.angle_beta   90.00
_cell.angle_gamma   90.00
#
_symmetry.space_group_name_H-M   'P 1'
#
loop_
_entity.id
_entity.type
_entity.pdbx_description
1 polymer ?
#
loop_
_entity_poly.entity_id
_entity_poly.type
_entity_poly.pdbx_seq_one_letter_code
_entity_poly.pdbx_strand_id
1 'polypeptide(L)' 'MLSYKAKMVGIDVIITEESYTSKASFIDNDLIPVYKEGENNHFTFSGKRIKRGMQSYRQQKINQ' A
#
# COMPACT_ATOMS: atom_id res chain seq x y z
N MET A 1 14.13 -14.41 -9.65
CA MET A 1 13.50 -15.75 -9.79
C MET A 1 11.97 -15.72 -9.85
N LEU A 2 11.28 -14.76 -9.20
CA LEU A 2 9.81 -14.69 -9.18
C LEU A 2 9.17 -14.63 -10.59
N SER A 3 9.56 -13.65 -11.41
CA SER A 3 8.99 -13.47 -12.76
C SER A 3 9.21 -14.70 -13.67
N TYR A 4 10.36 -15.37 -13.53
CA TYR A 4 10.65 -16.61 -14.26
C TYR A 4 9.68 -17.73 -13.89
N LYS A 5 9.50 -18.00 -12.59
CA LYS A 5 8.60 -19.07 -12.11
C LYS A 5 7.13 -18.77 -12.43
N ALA A 6 6.72 -17.51 -12.30
CA ALA A 6 5.36 -17.08 -12.64
C ALA A 6 5.06 -17.26 -14.14
N LYS A 7 6.00 -16.89 -15.01
CA LYS A 7 5.88 -17.08 -16.46
C LYS A 7 5.69 -18.54 -16.85
N MET A 8 6.36 -19.49 -16.18
CA MET A 8 6.21 -20.92 -16.46
C MET A 8 4.79 -21.45 -16.24
N VAL A 9 3.97 -20.77 -15.44
CA VAL A 9 2.58 -21.16 -15.15
C VAL A 9 1.56 -20.15 -15.70
N GLY A 10 1.99 -19.24 -16.59
CA GLY A 10 1.11 -18.25 -17.22
C GLY A 10 0.68 -17.10 -16.32
N ILE A 11 1.44 -16.78 -15.26
CA ILE A 11 1.20 -15.63 -14.40
C ILE A 11 2.12 -14.47 -14.79
N ASP A 12 1.53 -13.31 -15.08
CA ASP A 12 2.25 -12.08 -15.36
C ASP A 12 2.70 -11.40 -14.06
N VAL A 13 3.97 -11.00 -14.03
CA VAL A 13 4.56 -10.24 -12.93
C VAL A 13 4.87 -8.85 -13.41
N ILE A 14 4.13 -7.87 -12.89
CA ILE A 14 4.33 -6.44 -13.17
C ILE A 14 5.19 -5.86 -12.05
N ILE A 15 6.36 -5.35 -12.41
CA ILE A 15 7.25 -4.66 -11.47
C ILE A 15 6.86 -3.18 -11.47
N THR A 16 6.68 -2.63 -10.27
CA THR A 16 6.37 -1.21 -10.05
C THR A 16 7.43 -0.56 -9.18
N GLU A 17 7.43 0.76 -9.18
CA GLU A 17 8.21 1.59 -8.27
C GLU A 17 7.83 1.36 -6.80
N GLU A 18 8.74 1.72 -5.90
CA GLU A 18 8.48 1.69 -4.46
C GLU A 18 7.45 2.76 -4.08
N SER A 19 6.56 2.43 -3.16
CA SER A 19 5.48 3.32 -2.72
C SER A 19 5.07 3.01 -1.28
N TYR A 20 4.30 3.92 -0.66
CA TYR A 20 3.92 3.84 0.75
C TYR A 20 2.77 2.84 1.06
N THR A 21 2.71 1.72 0.34
CA THR A 21 1.67 0.68 0.46
C THR A 21 1.53 0.06 1.86
N SER A 22 2.58 0.14 2.69
CA SER A 22 2.54 -0.34 4.08
C SER A 22 1.83 0.61 5.06
N LYS A 23 1.57 1.87 4.64
CA LYS A 23 0.93 2.92 5.44
C LYS A 23 -0.43 3.35 4.87
N ALA A 24 -0.59 3.37 3.55
CA ALA A 24 -1.84 3.74 2.90
C ALA A 24 -2.93 2.69 3.17
N SER A 25 -4.10 3.15 3.62
CA SER A 25 -5.27 2.31 3.86
C SER A 25 -6.12 2.17 2.59
N PHE A 26 -6.29 0.92 2.13
CA PHE A 26 -7.22 0.60 1.05
C PHE A 26 -8.67 0.93 1.43
N ILE A 27 -9.07 0.66 2.67
CA ILE A 27 -10.46 0.87 3.15
C ILE A 27 -10.79 2.37 3.20
N ASP A 28 -9.81 3.21 3.51
CA ASP A 28 -10.00 4.66 3.60
C ASP A 28 -9.71 5.39 2.29
N ASN A 29 -9.41 4.65 1.21
CA ASN A 29 -8.99 5.19 -0.08
C ASN A 29 -7.83 6.20 0.05
N ASP A 30 -6.85 5.89 0.88
CA ASP A 30 -5.66 6.73 0.97
C ASP A 30 -4.93 6.76 -0.37
N LEU A 31 -4.37 7.92 -0.71
CA LEU A 31 -3.44 8.04 -1.82
C LEU A 31 -2.19 7.18 -1.53
N ILE A 32 -1.68 6.54 -2.58
CA ILE A 32 -0.46 5.73 -2.52
C ILE A 32 0.64 6.48 -3.30
N PRO A 33 1.38 7.40 -2.65
CA PRO A 33 2.44 8.11 -3.32
C PRO A 33 3.62 7.19 -3.64
N VAL A 34 4.28 7.47 -4.76
CA VAL A 34 5.57 6.87 -5.11
C VAL A 34 6.64 7.41 -4.17
N TYR A 35 7.45 6.50 -3.63
CA TYR A 35 8.62 6.86 -2.84
C TYR A 35 9.75 7.31 -3.76
N LYS A 36 10.39 8.42 -3.39
CA LYS A 36 11.59 8.93 -4.07
C LYS A 36 12.61 9.35 -3.03
N GLU A 37 13.80 8.80 -3.12
CA GLU A 37 14.90 9.11 -2.21
C GLU A 37 15.26 10.61 -2.31
N GLY A 38 15.42 11.27 -1.16
CA GLY A 38 15.74 12.70 -1.08
C GLY A 38 14.54 13.65 -1.18
N GLU A 39 13.35 13.18 -1.57
CA GLU A 39 12.13 13.99 -1.51
C GLU A 39 11.51 13.92 -0.10
N ASN A 40 11.54 15.04 0.64
CA ASN A 40 10.92 15.16 1.95
C ASN A 40 9.45 15.59 1.83
N ASN A 41 8.63 14.75 1.19
CA ASN A 41 7.19 14.99 1.07
C ASN A 41 6.46 14.52 2.34
N HIS A 42 5.67 15.41 2.94
CA HIS A 42 4.82 15.06 4.08
C HIS A 42 3.49 14.49 3.59
N PHE A 43 3.32 13.17 3.72
CA PHE A 43 2.06 12.48 3.43
C PHE A 43 1.28 12.17 4.71
N THR A 44 -0.03 12.39 4.66
CA THR A 44 -0.95 12.02 5.75
C THR A 44 -1.72 10.78 5.35
N PHE A 45 -1.62 9.73 6.16
CA PHE A 45 -2.34 8.46 5.96
C PHE A 45 -3.41 8.31 7.04
N SER A 46 -4.51 7.63 6.73
CA SER A 46 -5.57 7.33 7.69
C SER A 46 -5.14 6.29 8.74
N GLY A 47 -4.24 5.39 8.34
CA GLY A 47 -3.89 4.20 9.08
C GLY A 47 -3.00 4.50 10.29
N LYS A 48 -3.28 3.85 11.42
CA LYS A 48 -2.41 3.87 12.61
C LYS A 48 -2.01 2.45 13.00
N ARG A 49 -0.71 2.24 13.18
CA ARG A 49 -0.18 0.93 13.59
C ARG A 49 -0.49 0.68 15.05
N ILE A 50 -1.23 -0.39 15.31
CA ILE A 50 -1.55 -0.84 16.67
C ILE A 50 -0.45 -1.79 17.14
N LYS A 51 -0.16 -2.82 16.34
CA LYS A 51 0.86 -3.84 16.62
C LYS A 51 1.49 -4.34 15.32
N ARG A 52 2.54 -5.17 15.42
CA ARG A 52 3.13 -5.80 14.24
C ARG A 52 2.08 -6.61 13.49
N GLY A 53 1.84 -6.26 12.22
CA GLY A 53 0.85 -6.90 11.36
C GLY A 53 -0.60 -6.41 11.54
N MET A 54 -0.86 -5.38 12.36
CA MET A 54 -2.21 -4.85 12.55
C MET A 54 -2.24 -3.32 12.47
N GLN A 55 -3.10 -2.82 11.58
CA GLN A 55 -3.37 -1.40 11.35
C GLN A 55 -4.83 -1.11 11.71
N SER A 56 -5.13 0.09 12.23
CA SER A 56 -6.50 0.60 12.28
C SER A 56 -6.86 1.30 10.99
N TYR A 57 -8.11 1.18 10.55
CA TYR A 57 -8.73 2.00 9.51
C TYR A 57 -9.81 2.89 10.14
N ARG A 58 -10.27 3.94 9.44
CA ARG A 58 -11.38 4.75 9.94
C ARG A 58 -12.68 3.95 9.76
N GLN A 59 -13.46 3.78 10.82
CA GLN A 59 -14.83 3.29 10.68
C GLN A 59 -15.64 4.36 9.94
N GLN A 60 -15.89 4.15 8.66
CA GLN A 60 -16.89 4.94 7.95
C GLN A 60 -18.25 4.56 8.51
N LYS A 61 -18.95 5.52 9.14
CA LYS A 61 -20.37 5.32 9.46
C LYS A 61 -21.10 5.20 8.12
N ILE A 62 -21.57 4.01 7.80
CA ILE A 62 -22.50 3.81 6.69
C ILE A 62 -23.80 4.48 7.14
N ASN A 63 -24.02 5.71 6.69
CA ASN A 63 -25.31 6.35 6.83
C ASN A 63 -26.27 5.59 5.90
N GLN A 64 -27.17 4.80 6.49
CA GLN A 64 -28.36 4.28 5.84
C GLN A 64 -29.45 5.34 5.86
#